data_AF-A0A5D2R3U4-F1
#
_entry.id   AF-A0A5D2R3U4-F1
#
_cell.length_a   1.000
_cell.length_b   1.000
_cell.length_c   1.000
_cell.angle_alpha   90.00
_cell.angle_beta   90.00
_cell.angle_gamma   90.00
#
_symmetry.space_group_name_H-M   'P 1'
#
loop_
_entity.id
_entity.type
_entity.pdbx_description
1 polymer ?
#
loop_
_entity_poly.entity_id
_entity_poly.type
_entity_poly.pdbx_seq_one_letter_code
_entity_poly.pdbx_strand_id
1 'polypeptide(L)'
;MHSFGYRLNGLLTFAVTVLALMCAITSLSDNFNTPSPSAEIKIMNINWFQKQPQGHDEVSLTMNVSADLQSLFTWNTKQVFIFVAAEYET
;
A
#
# COMPACT_ATOMS: atom_id res chain seq x y z
N MET A 1 25.11 -28.80 35.81
CA MET A 1 24.34 -27.55 35.54
C MET A 1 24.82 -26.82 34.27
N HIS A 2 25.30 -27.56 33.26
CA HIS A 2 25.72 -27.01 31.96
C HIS A 2 25.34 -28.00 30.86
N SER A 3 24.09 -28.50 30.93
CA SER A 3 23.54 -29.39 29.91
C SER A 3 23.27 -28.59 28.64
N PHE A 4 23.47 -29.23 27.49
CA PHE A 4 23.16 -28.66 26.17
C PHE A 4 21.75 -28.05 26.12
N GLY A 5 20.77 -28.70 26.77
CA GLY A 5 19.39 -28.20 26.85
C GLY A 5 19.24 -26.85 27.57
N TYR A 6 20.03 -26.58 28.61
CA TYR A 6 20.00 -25.28 29.31
C TYR A 6 20.57 -24.15 28.44
N ARG A 7 21.61 -24.45 27.65
CA ARG A 7 22.21 -23.47 26.72
C ARG A 7 21.25 -23.17 25.56
N LEU A 8 20.59 -24.21 25.03
CA LEU A 8 19.57 -24.06 24.00
C LEU A 8 18.35 -23.26 24.51
N ASN A 9 17.89 -23.52 25.73
CA ASN A 9 16.79 -22.78 26.34
C ASN A 9 17.13 -21.27 26.48
N GLY A 10 18.35 -20.94 26.89
CA GLY A 10 18.80 -19.54 26.95
C GLY A 10 18.81 -18.85 25.58
N LEU A 11 19.30 -19.54 24.54
CA LEU A 11 19.37 -19.00 23.18
C LEU A 11 17.96 -18.84 22.57
N LEU A 12 17.07 -19.80 22.81
CA LEU A 12 15.69 -19.74 22.35
C LEU A 12 14.91 -18.64 23.06
N THR A 13 15.05 -18.52 24.39
CA THR A 13 14.41 -17.46 25.16
C THR A 13 14.89 -16.09 24.68
N PHE A 14 16.19 -15.91 24.45
CA PHE A 14 16.73 -14.68 23.88
C PHE A 14 16.12 -14.37 22.51
N ALA A 15 16.11 -15.33 21.58
CA ALA A 15 15.53 -15.14 20.26
C ALA A 15 14.04 -14.75 20.32
N VAL A 16 13.24 -15.43 21.17
CA VAL A 16 11.82 -15.12 21.35
C VAL A 16 11.62 -13.75 21.97
N THR A 17 12.45 -13.34 22.94
CA THR A 17 12.34 -12.00 23.55
C THR A 17 12.66 -10.88 22.55
N VAL A 18 13.67 -11.07 21.69
CA VAL A 18 13.99 -10.11 20.62
C VAL A 18 12.85 -10.02 19.62
N LEU A 19 12.28 -11.17 19.22
CA LEU A 19 11.14 -11.21 18.31
C LEU A 19 9.91 -10.51 18.92
N ALA A 20 9.60 -10.77 20.19
CA ALA A 20 8.49 -10.12 20.90
C ALA A 20 8.68 -8.60 20.98
N LEU A 21 9.91 -8.13 21.21
CA LEU A 21 10.24 -6.71 21.25
C LEU A 21 10.09 -6.06 19.87
N MET A 22 10.52 -6.72 18.80
CA MET A 22 10.30 -6.25 17.42
C MET A 22 8.81 -6.18 17.06
N CYS A 23 8.02 -7.18 17.46
CA CYS A 23 6.56 -7.17 17.28
C CYS A 23 5.90 -6.01 18.05
N ALA A 24 6.34 -5.73 19.27
CA ALA A 24 5.84 -4.60 20.06
C ALA A 24 6.16 -3.26 19.40
N ILE A 25 7.41 -3.06 18.92
CA ILE A 25 7.82 -1.82 18.23
C ILE A 25 7.04 -1.62 16.93
N THR A 26 6.88 -2.66 16.12
CA THR A 26 6.13 -2.57 14.86
C THR A 26 4.65 -2.26 15.11
N SER A 27 4.03 -2.87 16.11
CA SER A 27 2.65 -2.55 16.51
C SER A 27 2.48 -1.14 17.06
N LEU A 28 3.44 -0.64 17.84
CA LEU A 28 3.42 0.76 18.31
C LEU A 28 3.63 1.74 17.14
N SER A 29 4.54 1.44 16.22
CA SER A 29 4.82 2.28 15.06
C SER A 29 3.59 2.51 14.17
N ASP A 30 2.69 1.52 14.04
CA ASP A 30 1.44 1.69 13.31
C ASP A 30 0.52 2.74 13.94
N ASN A 31 0.48 2.84 15.27
CA ASN A 31 -0.35 3.84 15.96
C ASN A 31 0.14 5.26 15.73
N PHE A 32 1.44 5.43 15.44
CA PHE A 32 2.03 6.74 15.14
C PHE A 32 2.06 7.07 13.65
N ASN A 33 1.77 6.11 12.78
CA ASN A 33 1.77 6.33 11.34
C ASN A 33 0.36 6.74 10.88
N THR A 34 0.15 8.03 10.64
CA THR A 34 -1.08 8.55 10.06
C THR A 34 -0.96 8.53 8.53
N PRO A 35 -1.75 7.71 7.82
CA PRO A 35 -1.66 7.64 6.37
C PRO A 35 -2.14 8.95 5.74
N SER A 36 -1.26 9.59 4.98
CA SER A 36 -1.55 10.82 4.22
C SER A 36 -1.15 10.63 2.75
N PRO A 37 -1.83 9.76 1.99
CA PRO A 37 -1.56 9.63 0.57
C PRO A 37 -2.02 10.88 -0.18
N SER A 38 -1.26 11.28 -1.20
CA SER A 38 -1.63 12.36 -2.10
C SER A 38 -1.74 11.82 -3.51
N ALA A 39 -2.80 12.18 -4.23
CA ALA A 39 -2.98 11.81 -5.62
C ALA A 39 -3.44 13.03 -6.41
N GLU A 40 -2.78 13.28 -7.53
CA GLU A 40 -3.09 14.32 -8.48
C GLU A 40 -3.30 13.69 -9.85
N ILE A 41 -4.46 13.93 -10.46
CA ILE A 41 -4.79 13.48 -11.80
C ILE A 41 -4.97 14.71 -12.68
N LYS A 42 -4.22 14.77 -13.77
CA LYS A 42 -4.29 15.84 -14.77
C LYS A 42 -4.72 15.25 -16.11
N ILE A 43 -5.78 15.79 -16.69
CA ILE A 43 -6.20 15.44 -18.05
C ILE A 43 -5.35 16.25 -19.02
N MET A 44 -4.51 15.56 -19.80
CA MET A 44 -3.59 16.21 -20.73
C MET A 44 -4.23 16.45 -22.09
N ASN A 45 -4.97 15.46 -22.60
CA ASN A 45 -5.63 15.57 -23.90
C ASN A 45 -6.86 14.66 -23.98
N ILE A 46 -7.90 15.15 -24.64
CA ILE A 46 -9.05 14.34 -25.04
C ILE A 46 -8.89 14.07 -26.53
N ASN A 47 -8.41 12.87 -26.87
CA ASN A 47 -8.01 12.57 -28.24
C ASN A 47 -9.25 12.46 -29.13
N TRP A 48 -10.26 11.72 -28.68
CA TRP A 48 -11.53 11.57 -29.39
C TRP A 48 -12.62 10.98 -28.49
N PHE A 49 -13.86 11.33 -28.80
CA PHE A 49 -15.09 10.79 -28.22
C PHE A 49 -15.95 10.31 -29.38
N GLN A 50 -16.21 9.01 -29.48
CA GLN A 50 -16.99 8.46 -30.58
C GLN A 50 -18.02 7.46 -30.07
N LYS A 51 -19.25 7.73 -30.45
CA LYS A 51 -20.36 6.80 -30.29
C LYS A 51 -20.18 5.67 -31.30
N GLN A 52 -19.84 4.46 -30.86
CA GLN A 52 -19.85 3.33 -31.79
C GLN A 52 -21.30 3.02 -32.19
N PRO A 53 -21.56 2.74 -33.48
CA PRO A 53 -22.89 2.36 -33.95
C PRO A 53 -23.48 1.12 -33.27
N GLN A 54 -22.62 0.29 -32.64
CA GLN A 54 -23.00 -0.90 -31.88
C GLN A 54 -23.39 -0.61 -30.41
N GLY A 55 -23.48 0.67 -30.01
CA GLY A 55 -24.00 1.07 -28.69
C GLY A 55 -22.96 1.21 -27.57
N HIS A 56 -21.68 1.10 -27.91
CA HIS A 56 -20.57 1.34 -26.97
C HIS A 56 -19.97 2.73 -27.22
N ASP A 57 -19.87 3.55 -26.18
CA ASP A 57 -19.21 4.85 -26.26
C ASP A 57 -17.72 4.65 -25.99
N GLU A 58 -16.88 5.02 -26.96
CA GLU A 58 -15.43 4.90 -26.85
C GLU A 58 -14.82 6.29 -26.68
N VAL A 59 -13.94 6.39 -25.69
CA VAL A 59 -13.30 7.64 -25.30
C VAL A 59 -11.81 7.38 -25.12
N SER A 60 -11.00 8.10 -25.88
CA SER A 60 -9.55 8.07 -25.72
C SER A 60 -9.11 9.34 -25.01
N LEU A 61 -8.64 9.17 -23.77
CA LEU A 61 -8.13 10.24 -22.93
C LEU A 61 -6.65 9.99 -22.65
N THR A 62 -5.85 11.03 -22.77
CA THR A 62 -4.48 11.04 -22.27
C THR A 62 -4.48 11.73 -20.91
N MET A 63 -4.18 10.97 -19.86
CA MET A 63 -4.15 11.47 -18.47
C MET A 63 -2.76 11.25 -17.86
N ASN A 64 -2.33 12.23 -17.06
CA ASN A 64 -1.13 12.16 -16.25
C ASN A 64 -1.56 11.93 -14.78
N VAL A 65 -1.14 10.81 -14.22
CA VAL A 65 -1.45 10.42 -12.84
C VAL A 65 -0.17 10.49 -12.03
N SER A 66 -0.17 11.35 -11.02
CA SER A 66 0.91 11.44 -10.03
C SER A 66 0.31 11.06 -8.68
N ALA A 67 0.89 10.06 -8.01
CA ALA A 67 0.44 9.64 -6.68
C ALA A 67 1.64 9.43 -5.76
N ASP A 68 1.61 10.07 -4.60
CA ASP A 68 2.50 9.80 -3.49
C ASP A 68 1.80 8.87 -2.49
N LEU A 69 2.30 7.64 -2.42
CA LEU A 69 1.78 6.55 -1.60
C LEU A 69 2.78 6.14 -0.52
N GLN A 70 3.88 6.89 -0.34
CA GLN A 70 4.95 6.51 0.60
C GLN A 70 4.42 6.32 2.02
N SER A 71 3.46 7.14 2.44
CA SER A 71 2.81 7.05 3.76
C SER A 71 2.01 5.76 3.97
N LEU A 72 1.62 5.06 2.89
CA LEU A 72 0.87 3.79 2.99
C LEU A 72 1.78 2.59 3.21
N PHE A 73 3.10 2.70 2.98
CA PHE A 73 4.05 1.59 3.12
C PHE A 73 4.56 1.51 4.55
N THR A 74 3.91 0.67 5.36
CA THR A 74 4.29 0.37 6.74
C THR A 74 4.70 -1.10 6.88
N TRP A 75 5.25 -1.47 8.04
CA TRP A 75 5.59 -2.87 8.34
C TRP A 75 4.37 -3.81 8.31
N ASN A 76 3.16 -3.28 8.51
CA ASN A 76 1.92 -4.06 8.53
C ASN A 76 1.12 -3.99 7.22
N THR A 77 1.51 -3.16 6.27
CA THR A 77 0.83 -3.03 4.97
C THR A 77 1.07 -4.29 4.12
N LYS A 78 0.01 -5.05 3.85
CA LYS A 78 0.09 -6.30 3.06
C LYS A 78 -0.14 -6.09 1.56
N GLN A 79 -1.08 -5.23 1.19
CA GLN A 79 -1.44 -4.97 -0.20
C GLN A 79 -2.07 -3.57 -0.32
N VAL A 80 -1.80 -2.87 -1.42
CA VAL A 80 -2.42 -1.59 -1.77
C VAL A 80 -3.14 -1.77 -3.11
N PHE A 81 -4.41 -1.36 -3.17
CA PHE A 81 -5.21 -1.35 -4.39
C PHE A 81 -5.48 0.09 -4.80
N ILE A 82 -5.22 0.40 -6.07
CA ILE A 82 -5.39 1.73 -6.65
C ILE A 82 -6.30 1.59 -7.86
N PHE A 83 -7.31 2.44 -7.95
CA PHE A 83 -8.20 2.52 -9.09
C PHE A 83 -8.42 3.98 -9.47
N VAL A 84 -8.65 4.21 -10.76
CA VAL A 84 -9.07 5.51 -11.28
C VAL A 84 -10.46 5.33 -11.85
N ALA A 85 -11.40 6.12 -11.35
CA ALA A 85 -12.75 6.23 -11.88
C ALA A 85 -12.86 7.55 -12.64
N ALA A 86 -13.48 7.50 -13.83
CA ALA A 86 -13.79 8.67 -14.63
C ALA A 86 -15.30 8.69 -14.87
N GLU A 87 -15.92 9.82 -14.59
CA GLU A 87 -17.34 10.07 -14.85
C GLU A 87 -17.43 11.13 -15.96
N TYR A 88 -18.40 10.97 -16.87
CA TYR A 88 -18.70 11.94 -17.90
C TYR A 88 -20.21 12.25 -17.89
N GLU A 89 -20.57 13.51 -18.10
CA GLU A 89 -21.96 13.91 -18.27
C GLU A 89 -22.36 13.75 -19.75
N THR A 90 -23.60 13.27 -19.97
CA THR A 90 -24.24 13.14 -21.31
C THR A 90 -24.95 14.41 -21.73
#